data_AF-A0A975RAR3-F1
#
_entry.id   AF-A0A975RAR3-F1
#
_cell.length_a   1.000
_cell.length_b   1.000
_cell.length_c   1.000
_cell.angle_alpha   90.00
_cell.angle_beta   90.00
_cell.angle_gamma   90.00
#
_symmetry.space_group_name_H-M   'P 1'
#
loop_
_entity.id
_entity.type
_entity.pdbx_description
1 polymer ?
#
loop_
_entity_poly.entity_id
_entity_poly.type
_entity_poly.pdbx_seq_one_letter_code
_entity_poly.pdbx_strand_id
1 'polypeptide(L)' 'MTGPEAKIQDHVVRYLNSIQGYTLLETEDISDKEHYIAESLLLAFIRATQAEALARLQVNYGTDSLDEIC' A
#
# COMPACT_ATOMS: atom_id res chain seq x y z
N MET A 1 23.41 12.05 -4.35
CA MET A 1 24.02 11.07 -3.41
C MET A 1 24.94 10.16 -4.20
N THR A 2 26.26 10.22 -4.00
CA THR A 2 27.23 9.40 -4.77
C THR A 2 28.19 8.70 -3.82
N GLY A 3 27.93 7.42 -3.57
CA GLY A 3 28.76 6.53 -2.76
C GLY A 3 28.43 5.07 -3.08
N PRO A 4 29.25 4.09 -2.65
CA PRO A 4 29.02 2.67 -2.90
C PRO A 4 27.63 2.20 -2.42
N GLU A 5 27.19 2.67 -1.26
CA GLU A 5 25.87 2.36 -0.70
C GLU A 5 24.73 2.85 -1.59
N ALA A 6 24.78 4.11 -2.05
CA ALA A 6 23.77 4.67 -2.95
C ALA A 6 23.67 3.89 -4.27
N LYS A 7 24.80 3.36 -4.79
CA LYS A 7 24.79 2.49 -5.99
C LYS A 7 24.11 1.15 -5.72
N ILE A 8 24.31 0.56 -4.54
CA ILE A 8 23.66 -0.69 -4.15
C ILE A 8 22.14 -0.44 -3.96
N GLN A 9 21.76 0.64 -3.30
CA GLN A 9 20.36 1.02 -3.13
C GLN A 9 19.64 1.22 -4.48
N ASP A 10 20.25 1.95 -5.42
CA ASP A 10 19.71 2.14 -6.78
C ASP A 10 19.58 0.81 -7.54
N HIS A 11 20.55 -0.10 -7.38
CA HIS A 11 20.48 -1.44 -7.97
C HIS A 11 19.32 -2.27 -7.40
N VAL A 12 19.15 -2.26 -6.07
CA VAL A 12 18.04 -2.97 -5.40
C VAL A 12 16.69 -2.40 -5.84
N VAL A 13 16.55 -1.07 -5.88
CA VAL A 13 15.32 -0.41 -6.34
C VAL A 13 14.98 -0.81 -7.78
N ARG A 14 15.95 -0.77 -8.69
CA ARG A 14 15.74 -1.22 -10.07
C ARG A 14 15.34 -2.69 -10.15
N TYR A 15 15.97 -3.56 -9.38
CA TYR A 15 15.65 -4.99 -9.38
C TYR A 15 14.21 -5.24 -8.91
N LEU A 16 13.81 -4.62 -7.78
CA LEU A 16 12.47 -4.77 -7.24
C LEU A 16 11.40 -4.25 -8.20
N ASN A 17 11.64 -3.09 -8.83
CA ASN A 17 10.67 -2.50 -9.75
C ASN A 17 10.60 -3.25 -11.09
N SER A 18 11.72 -3.37 -11.80
CA SER A 18 11.72 -3.86 -13.18
C SER A 18 11.61 -5.38 -13.33
N ILE A 19 12.03 -6.15 -12.31
CA ILE A 19 12.04 -7.63 -12.39
C ILE A 19 10.93 -8.22 -11.53
N GLN A 20 10.76 -7.72 -10.31
CA GLN A 20 9.80 -8.29 -9.36
C GLN A 20 8.42 -7.58 -9.38
N GLY A 21 8.29 -6.47 -10.11
CA GLY A 21 7.02 -5.76 -10.29
C GLY A 21 6.58 -4.96 -9.05
N TYR A 22 7.47 -4.69 -8.10
CA TYR A 22 7.14 -3.81 -6.98
C TYR A 22 6.98 -2.37 -7.46
N THR A 23 5.93 -1.71 -7.00
CA THR A 23 5.73 -0.28 -7.25
C THR A 23 6.46 0.53 -6.17
N LEU A 24 7.13 1.61 -6.58
CA LEU A 24 7.73 2.56 -5.63
C LEU A 24 6.60 3.33 -4.95
N LEU A 25 6.61 3.37 -3.62
CA LEU A 25 5.71 4.21 -2.84
C LEU A 25 6.34 5.58 -2.68
N GLU A 26 5.62 6.61 -3.08
CA GLU A 26 5.97 8.00 -2.88
C GLU A 26 5.33 8.53 -1.60
N THR A 27 5.79 9.69 -1.13
CA THR A 27 5.26 10.27 0.12
C THR A 27 3.79 10.66 -0.04
N GLU A 28 3.36 11.02 -1.24
CA GLU A 28 1.98 11.35 -1.58
C GLU A 28 1.03 10.15 -1.51
N ASP A 29 1.55 8.92 -1.58
CA ASP A 29 0.75 7.70 -1.45
C ASP A 29 0.36 7.42 0.01
N ILE A 30 1.06 8.03 0.98
CA ILE A 30 0.77 7.91 2.41
C ILE A 30 -0.32 8.93 2.78
N SER A 31 -1.57 8.47 2.84
CA SER A 31 -2.72 9.30 3.20
C SER A 31 -2.83 9.52 4.72
N ASP A 32 -2.58 8.49 5.52
CA ASP A 32 -2.45 8.62 6.98
C ASP A 32 -0.99 8.88 7.35
N LYS A 33 -0.71 10.13 7.75
CA LYS A 33 0.64 10.58 8.13
C LYS A 33 0.97 10.31 9.60
N GLU A 34 0.00 9.98 10.43
CA GLU A 34 0.22 9.64 11.84
C GLU A 34 0.72 8.21 11.97
N HIS A 35 0.10 7.28 11.21
CA HIS A 35 0.46 5.86 11.23
C HIS A 35 1.20 5.37 9.97
N TYR A 36 1.47 6.27 9.03
CA TYR A 36 2.18 5.99 7.77
C TYR A 36 1.48 4.93 6.90
N ILE A 37 0.15 5.04 6.75
CA ILE A 37 -0.66 4.10 5.99
C ILE A 37 -0.99 4.69 4.61
N ALA A 38 -0.72 3.90 3.56
CA ALA A 38 -1.22 4.14 2.20
C ALA A 38 -2.60 3.50 2.05
N GLU A 39 -3.66 4.18 2.52
CA GLU A 39 -5.00 3.60 2.67
C GLU A 39 -5.53 3.03 1.35
N SER A 40 -5.28 3.72 0.23
CA SER A 40 -5.69 3.26 -1.10
C SER A 40 -5.13 1.87 -1.43
N LEU A 41 -3.87 1.61 -1.09
CA LEU A 41 -3.22 0.31 -1.34
C LEU A 41 -3.64 -0.75 -0.33
N LEU A 42 -3.82 -0.38 0.93
CA LEU A 42 -4.35 -1.27 1.95
C LEU A 42 -5.77 -1.75 1.58
N LEU A 43 -6.65 -0.83 1.20
CA LEU A 43 -8.00 -1.15 0.76
C LEU A 43 -8.01 -1.98 -0.53
N ALA A 44 -7.11 -1.70 -1.48
CA ALA A 44 -6.95 -2.53 -2.67
C ALA A 44 -6.53 -3.98 -2.32
N PHE A 45 -5.59 -4.13 -1.38
CA PHE A 45 -5.15 -5.43 -0.89
C PHE A 45 -6.28 -6.19 -0.19
N ILE A 46 -7.03 -5.53 0.69
CA ILE A 46 -8.18 -6.13 1.40
C ILE A 46 -9.26 -6.55 0.40
N ARG A 47 -9.59 -5.71 -0.59
CA ARG A 47 -10.55 -6.06 -1.65
C ARG A 47 -10.11 -7.28 -2.45
N ALA A 48 -8.81 -7.40 -2.73
CA ALA A 48 -8.26 -8.51 -3.51
C ALA A 48 -8.17 -9.82 -2.71
N THR A 49 -8.00 -9.76 -1.38
CA THR A 49 -7.65 -10.95 -0.57
C THR A 49 -8.71 -11.34 0.45
N GLN A 50 -9.62 -10.44 0.83
CA GLN A 50 -10.56 -10.62 1.94
C GLN A 50 -12.00 -10.24 1.58
N ALA A 51 -12.43 -10.54 0.35
CA ALA A 51 -13.73 -10.14 -0.19
C ALA A 51 -14.92 -10.52 0.72
N GLU A 52 -14.92 -11.70 1.33
CA GLU A 52 -16.00 -12.13 2.23
C GLU A 52 -16.07 -11.31 3.52
N ALA A 53 -14.93 -10.96 4.11
CA ALA A 53 -14.87 -10.14 5.31
C ALA A 53 -15.37 -8.72 5.00
N LEU A 54 -14.95 -8.17 3.86
CA LEU A 54 -15.42 -6.87 3.39
C LEU A 54 -16.93 -6.86 3.13
N ALA A 55 -17.49 -7.92 2.53
CA ALA A 55 -18.93 -8.03 2.32
C ALA A 55 -19.72 -8.02 3.64
N ARG A 56 -19.21 -8.65 4.70
CA ARG A 56 -19.84 -8.59 6.04
C ARG A 56 -19.81 -7.19 6.63
N LEU A 57 -18.71 -6.46 6.47
CA LEU A 57 -18.62 -5.06 6.90
C LEU A 57 -19.63 -4.19 6.14
N GLN A 58 -19.77 -4.39 4.83
CA GLN A 58 -20.75 -3.67 4.00
C GLN A 58 -22.19 -3.93 4.43
N VAL A 59 -22.52 -5.15 4.87
CA VAL A 59 -23.85 -5.46 5.41
C VAL A 59 -24.13 -4.72 6.72
N ASN A 60 -23.12 -4.59 7.58
CA ASN A 60 -23.28 -3.99 8.91
C ASN A 60 -23.19 -2.46 8.90
N TYR A 61 -22.35 -1.89 8.02
CA TYR A 61 -21.96 -0.48 8.04
C TYR A 61 -22.24 0.27 6.73
N GLY A 62 -22.70 -0.41 5.68
CA GLY A 62 -23.08 0.25 4.42
C GLY A 62 -21.93 1.00 3.77
N THR A 63 -22.14 2.30 3.49
CA THR A 63 -21.16 3.19 2.86
C THR A 63 -19.92 3.44 3.73
N ASP A 64 -20.08 3.30 5.04
CA ASP A 64 -19.07 3.66 6.04
C ASP A 64 -18.20 2.42 6.39
N SER A 65 -18.41 1.31 5.69
CA SER A 65 -17.70 0.05 5.93
C SER A 65 -16.19 0.11 5.70
N LEU A 66 -15.69 1.11 4.95
CA LEU A 66 -14.26 1.32 4.75
C LEU A 66 -13.64 2.15 5.88
N ASP A 67 -14.42 3.03 6.51
CA ASP A 67 -13.98 3.88 7.62
C ASP A 67 -13.77 3.06 8.91
N GLU A 68 -14.33 1.85 8.97
CA GLU A 68 -14.08 0.87 10.05
C GLU A 68 -12.72 0.16 9.91
N ILE A 69 -11.99 0.38 8.80
CA ILE A 69 -10.69 -0.24 8.52
C ILE A 69 -9.56 0.78 8.67
N CYS A 70 -9.76 1.98 8.13
CA CYS A 70 -8.79 3.06 8.07
C CYS A 70 -9.46 4.39 8.41
#